data_AF-A0A2G6QGN2-F1
#
_entry.id   AF-A0A2G6QGN2-F1
#
_cell.length_a   1.000
_cell.length_b   1.000
_cell.length_c   1.000
_cell.angle_alpha   90.00
_cell.angle_beta   90.00
_cell.angle_gamma   90.00
#
_symmetry.space_group_name_H-M   'P 1'
#
loop_
_entity.id
_entity.type
_entity.pdbx_description
1 polymer ?
#
loop_
_entity_poly.entity_id
_entity_poly.type
_entity_poly.pdbx_seq_one_letter_code
_entity_poly.pdbx_strand_id
1 'polypeptide(L)'
;MVIGNIVKEVLSYKKGQIQQKLSSPQAFVSSRFQETLQSTSVKETKATVQPTKVEEVSKRVDTPKAETKQAEPIQVAQKEFVRRFSEANNENVDMWGLTKKYNIQNIRSENKEKYMDIIDRTSRTYGIPKTLIQKMIEVESDFNPKTVSHAGAKGLMQLMPENVKELGVQDPFSPAESIEAGVKELTGYLKKNKGDLVLALASYNAGPGNVRKYGGVPPFKETQGYIKKILNIDVSN
;
A
#
# COMPACT_ATOMS: atom_id res chain seq x y z
N MET A 1 -22.54 -31.00 -12.16
CA MET A 1 -22.80 -30.04 -13.26
C MET A 1 -22.92 -28.63 -12.67
N VAL A 2 -21.80 -27.93 -12.41
CA VAL A 2 -21.79 -26.56 -11.82
C VAL A 2 -20.74 -25.63 -12.46
N ILE A 3 -19.80 -26.17 -13.25
CA ILE A 3 -18.67 -25.40 -13.80
C ILE A 3 -19.05 -24.56 -15.04
N GLY A 4 -20.20 -24.83 -15.66
CA GLY A 4 -20.64 -24.16 -16.90
C GLY A 4 -21.15 -22.71 -16.75
N ASN A 5 -21.51 -22.27 -15.54
CA ASN A 5 -22.17 -20.96 -15.35
C ASN A 5 -21.20 -19.80 -15.11
N ILE A 6 -20.07 -20.03 -14.44
CA ILE A 6 -19.11 -18.96 -14.07
C ILE A 6 -18.39 -18.39 -15.31
N VAL A 7 -18.07 -19.26 -16.27
CA VAL A 7 -17.37 -18.82 -17.50
C VAL A 7 -18.25 -17.91 -18.36
N LYS A 8 -19.58 -18.13 -18.38
CA LYS A 8 -20.52 -17.29 -19.13
C LYS A 8 -20.70 -15.90 -18.50
N GLU A 9 -20.70 -15.79 -17.17
CA GLU A 9 -20.79 -14.49 -16.48
C GLU A 9 -19.54 -13.63 -16.67
N VAL A 10 -18.35 -14.23 -16.58
CA VAL A 10 -17.08 -13.49 -16.74
C VAL A 10 -16.92 -12.98 -18.17
N LEU A 11 -17.33 -13.77 -19.17
CA LEU A 11 -17.30 -13.37 -20.58
C LEU A 11 -18.33 -12.28 -20.89
N SER A 12 -19.54 -12.36 -20.30
CA SER A 12 -20.57 -11.32 -20.42
C SER A 12 -20.09 -9.98 -19.84
N TYR A 13 -19.48 -10.01 -18.65
CA TYR A 13 -18.94 -8.83 -17.98
C TYR A 13 -17.80 -8.16 -18.79
N LYS A 14 -16.89 -8.97 -19.36
CA LYS A 14 -15.82 -8.44 -20.22
C LYS A 14 -16.35 -7.83 -21.52
N LYS A 15 -17.42 -8.39 -22.11
CA LYS A 15 -18.02 -7.88 -23.35
C LYS A 15 -18.68 -6.51 -23.15
N GLY A 16 -19.33 -6.28 -22.00
CA GLY A 16 -19.90 -4.98 -21.62
C GLY A 16 -18.85 -3.88 -21.40
N GLN A 17 -17.73 -4.22 -20.76
CA GLN A 17 -16.60 -3.30 -20.52
C GLN A 17 -15.92 -2.83 -21.81
N ILE A 18 -15.88 -3.68 -22.85
CA ILE A 18 -15.27 -3.35 -24.14
C ILE A 18 -16.20 -2.45 -24.97
N GLN A 19 -17.52 -2.71 -24.97
CA GLN A 19 -18.49 -1.84 -25.65
C GLN A 19 -18.52 -0.43 -25.06
N GLN A 20 -18.35 -0.28 -23.74
CA GLN A 20 -18.29 1.02 -23.07
C GLN A 20 -17.00 1.80 -23.36
N LYS A 21 -15.89 1.11 -23.69
CA LYS A 21 -14.62 1.74 -24.06
C LYS A 21 -14.57 2.19 -25.52
N LEU A 22 -15.35 1.55 -26.41
CA LEU A 22 -15.44 1.91 -27.82
C LEU A 22 -16.40 3.08 -28.09
N SER A 23 -17.29 3.39 -27.15
CA SER A 23 -18.30 4.46 -27.28
C SER A 23 -17.80 5.88 -26.96
N SER A 24 -16.52 6.08 -26.60
CA SER A 24 -16.00 7.40 -26.21
C SER A 24 -14.59 7.70 -26.76
N PRO A 25 -14.41 7.90 -28.08
CA PRO A 25 -13.09 8.05 -28.71
C PRO A 25 -12.40 9.42 -28.49
N GLN A 26 -13.01 10.38 -27.78
CA GLN A 26 -12.57 11.78 -27.76
C GLN A 26 -11.59 12.17 -26.64
N ALA A 27 -11.19 11.25 -25.77
CA ALA A 27 -10.31 11.55 -24.62
C ALA A 27 -8.81 11.29 -24.87
N PHE A 28 -8.32 11.41 -26.12
CA PHE A 28 -6.90 11.15 -26.46
C PHE A 28 -6.06 12.40 -26.80
N VAL A 29 -6.58 13.63 -26.76
CA VAL A 29 -5.76 14.78 -27.19
C VAL A 29 -5.84 15.98 -26.23
N SER A 30 -4.65 16.32 -25.71
CA SER A 30 -4.14 17.63 -25.28
C SER A 30 -4.16 17.98 -23.79
N SER A 31 -2.95 18.18 -23.22
CA SER A 31 -2.64 19.35 -22.37
C SER A 31 -1.15 19.53 -21.99
N ARG A 32 -0.15 19.04 -22.77
CA ARG A 32 1.28 19.22 -22.44
C ARG A 32 1.96 20.45 -23.10
N PHE A 33 1.26 21.58 -23.27
CA PHE A 33 1.83 22.72 -24.02
C PHE A 33 1.57 24.14 -23.48
N GLN A 34 1.24 24.35 -22.19
CA GLN A 34 0.84 25.71 -21.74
C GLN A 34 1.56 26.34 -20.53
N GLU A 35 2.55 25.71 -19.88
CA GLU A 35 3.13 26.31 -18.66
C GLU A 35 4.51 26.99 -18.78
N THR A 36 5.10 27.13 -19.98
CA THR A 36 6.43 27.79 -20.13
C THR A 36 6.41 29.27 -20.52
N LEU A 37 5.27 29.96 -20.51
CA LEU A 37 5.21 31.37 -20.89
C LEU A 37 4.30 32.16 -19.95
N GLN A 38 4.76 32.53 -18.75
CA GLN A 38 4.26 33.72 -18.03
C GLN A 38 5.03 33.98 -16.74
N SER A 39 6.32 34.33 -16.87
CA SER A 39 7.00 35.15 -15.86
C SER A 39 7.72 36.30 -16.55
N THR A 40 7.01 37.38 -16.87
CA THR A 40 7.59 38.73 -17.03
C THR A 40 6.50 39.84 -17.07
N SER A 41 6.65 40.80 -16.16
CA SER A 41 6.43 42.26 -16.28
C SER A 41 5.10 42.95 -15.90
N VAL A 42 5.14 43.59 -14.71
CA VAL A 42 4.78 44.99 -14.29
C VAL A 42 3.63 45.78 -14.99
N LYS A 43 2.64 46.28 -14.21
CA LYS A 43 2.38 47.73 -13.90
C LYS A 43 1.04 48.00 -13.17
N GLU A 44 1.07 49.10 -12.40
CA GLU A 44 0.10 49.78 -11.50
C GLU A 44 -1.33 50.00 -12.11
N THR A 45 -2.43 50.22 -11.35
CA THR A 45 -2.74 51.40 -10.50
C THR A 45 -3.98 51.22 -9.59
N LYS A 46 -4.01 52.08 -8.56
CA LYS A 46 -4.97 52.33 -7.44
C LYS A 46 -6.47 52.47 -7.81
N ALA A 47 -7.36 52.04 -6.88
CA ALA A 47 -8.49 52.84 -6.37
C ALA A 47 -9.12 52.21 -5.11
N THR A 48 -9.55 53.09 -4.21
CA THR A 48 -10.03 52.94 -2.82
C THR A 48 -11.50 52.50 -2.71
N VAL A 49 -11.87 51.87 -1.57
CA VAL A 49 -13.07 52.10 -0.72
C VAL A 49 -13.58 50.79 -0.07
N GLN A 50 -13.68 50.79 1.25
CA GLN A 50 -14.42 49.87 2.14
C GLN A 50 -15.64 50.66 2.72
N PRO A 51 -16.50 50.10 3.61
CA PRO A 51 -17.16 48.79 3.69
C PRO A 51 -18.67 48.94 4.04
N THR A 52 -19.55 47.95 3.83
CA THR A 52 -20.81 47.87 4.64
C THR A 52 -21.47 46.48 4.66
N LYS A 53 -22.10 46.22 5.80
CA LYS A 53 -22.77 45.02 6.34
C LYS A 53 -24.29 45.26 6.35
N VAL A 54 -25.12 44.32 5.88
CA VAL A 54 -26.59 44.21 6.15
C VAL A 54 -27.01 42.75 5.86
N GLU A 55 -27.29 41.93 6.87
CA GLU A 55 -28.61 41.52 7.45
C GLU A 55 -29.50 40.57 6.60
N GLU A 56 -29.91 39.51 7.32
CA GLU A 56 -30.98 38.51 7.18
C GLU A 56 -32.24 38.88 6.35
N VAL A 57 -32.87 37.86 5.72
CA VAL A 57 -34.31 37.51 5.83
C VAL A 57 -34.74 36.40 4.82
N SER A 58 -35.21 35.27 5.39
CA SER A 58 -36.44 34.50 5.10
C SER A 58 -36.82 34.06 3.66
N LYS A 59 -36.94 32.73 3.44
CA LYS A 59 -38.21 31.95 3.33
C LYS A 59 -38.01 30.55 2.73
N ARG A 60 -38.87 29.62 3.20
CA ARG A 60 -38.91 28.16 3.03
C ARG A 60 -39.22 27.68 1.60
N VAL A 61 -38.64 26.56 1.19
CA VAL A 61 -39.21 25.58 0.25
C VAL A 61 -38.80 24.16 0.67
N ASP A 62 -39.74 23.22 0.54
CA ASP A 62 -39.77 21.85 1.04
C ASP A 62 -38.71 20.87 0.44
N THR A 63 -38.40 19.84 1.25
CA THR A 63 -37.62 18.59 1.06
C THR A 63 -37.54 17.97 -0.35
N PRO A 64 -36.51 17.18 -0.75
CA PRO A 64 -35.82 16.17 0.08
C PRO A 64 -34.27 16.02 -0.09
N LYS A 65 -33.62 15.64 1.02
CA LYS A 65 -32.54 14.65 1.16
C LYS A 65 -31.59 14.44 -0.05
N ALA A 66 -30.39 15.03 0.00
CA ALA A 66 -29.13 14.35 -0.33
C ALA A 66 -27.93 15.27 -0.09
N GLU A 67 -26.92 14.71 0.57
CA GLU A 67 -25.64 15.31 0.92
C GLU A 67 -24.79 15.54 -0.34
N THR A 68 -24.38 16.78 -0.57
CA THR A 68 -23.28 17.07 -1.52
C THR A 68 -22.00 17.23 -0.71
N LYS A 69 -21.06 16.28 -0.84
CA LYS A 69 -19.62 16.59 -1.03
C LYS A 69 -18.94 15.45 -1.80
N GLN A 70 -18.49 15.78 -3.00
CA GLN A 70 -17.50 15.01 -3.74
C GLN A 70 -16.22 14.88 -2.90
N ALA A 71 -15.75 13.65 -2.73
CA ALA A 71 -14.38 13.34 -2.37
C ALA A 71 -13.96 12.07 -3.13
N GLU A 72 -12.75 12.10 -3.67
CA GLU A 72 -12.13 11.05 -4.48
C GLU A 72 -12.23 9.65 -3.83
N PRO A 73 -12.49 8.56 -4.60
CA PRO A 73 -12.90 7.25 -4.05
C PRO A 73 -11.93 6.61 -3.04
N ILE A 74 -10.64 6.92 -3.13
CA ILE A 74 -9.59 6.37 -2.25
C ILE A 74 -9.48 7.16 -0.94
N GLN A 75 -9.73 8.47 -0.96
CA GLN A 75 -9.66 9.31 0.24
C GLN A 75 -10.89 9.10 1.13
N VAL A 76 -12.06 8.81 0.56
CA VAL A 76 -13.27 8.41 1.29
C VAL A 76 -13.12 7.03 1.93
N ALA A 77 -12.51 6.08 1.23
CA ALA A 77 -12.25 4.74 1.78
C ALA A 77 -11.25 4.77 2.95
N GLN A 78 -10.22 5.61 2.90
CA GLN A 78 -9.24 5.77 3.99
C GLN A 78 -9.79 6.56 5.18
N LYS A 79 -10.60 7.60 4.96
CA LYS A 79 -11.22 8.35 6.05
C LYS A 79 -12.29 7.54 6.78
N GLU A 80 -13.00 6.68 6.05
CA GLU A 80 -14.00 5.76 6.62
C GLU A 80 -13.39 4.51 7.28
N PHE A 81 -12.17 4.16 6.91
CA PHE A 81 -11.34 3.18 7.61
C PHE A 81 -10.93 3.74 8.98
N VAL A 82 -10.27 4.90 9.04
CA VAL A 82 -9.83 5.53 10.31
C VAL A 82 -10.97 5.78 11.31
N ARG A 83 -12.19 6.08 10.83
CA ARG A 83 -13.39 6.25 11.68
C ARG A 83 -13.88 4.94 12.32
N ARG A 84 -13.67 3.79 11.67
CA ARG A 84 -14.18 2.46 12.11
C ARG A 84 -13.22 1.71 13.05
N PHE A 85 -12.00 2.21 13.25
CA PHE A 85 -10.97 1.57 14.07
C PHE A 85 -10.58 2.42 15.30
N SER A 86 -11.56 2.87 16.07
CA SER A 86 -11.38 3.50 17.40
C SER A 86 -10.88 2.54 18.49
N GLU A 87 -10.77 1.24 18.20
CA GLU A 87 -10.35 0.18 19.12
C GLU A 87 -8.85 -0.18 19.03
N ALA A 88 -8.01 0.75 18.55
CA ALA A 88 -6.55 0.58 18.46
C ALA A 88 -5.82 0.40 19.83
N ASN A 89 -6.54 0.23 20.93
CA ASN A 89 -6.03 -0.09 22.27
C ASN A 89 -5.90 -1.60 22.55
N ASN A 90 -6.21 -2.48 21.60
CA ASN A 90 -5.96 -3.93 21.75
C ASN A 90 -4.69 -4.35 21.00
N GLU A 91 -3.89 -5.22 21.64
CA GLU A 91 -2.53 -5.61 21.22
C GLU A 91 -2.41 -6.27 19.82
N ASN A 92 -3.53 -6.51 19.12
CA ASN A 92 -3.64 -7.33 17.91
C ASN A 92 -4.19 -6.53 16.71
N VAL A 93 -3.46 -5.54 16.22
CA VAL A 93 -3.85 -4.75 15.04
C VAL A 93 -3.53 -5.54 13.76
N ASP A 94 -4.37 -6.53 13.45
CA ASP A 94 -4.39 -7.27 12.18
C ASP A 94 -5.52 -6.73 11.28
N MET A 95 -5.30 -5.54 10.72
CA MET A 95 -6.32 -4.79 9.97
C MET A 95 -6.79 -5.49 8.69
N TRP A 96 -5.97 -6.42 8.18
CA TRP A 96 -6.21 -7.16 6.95
C TRP A 96 -6.67 -8.61 7.21
N GLY A 97 -6.80 -9.01 8.48
CA GLY A 97 -7.10 -10.39 8.85
C GLY A 97 -6.03 -11.40 8.41
N LEU A 98 -4.79 -10.93 8.15
CA LEU A 98 -3.68 -11.74 7.64
C LEU A 98 -3.20 -12.75 8.67
N THR A 99 -3.15 -12.39 9.96
CA THR A 99 -2.73 -13.30 11.03
C THR A 99 -3.74 -14.42 11.26
N LYS A 100 -5.04 -14.16 11.05
CA LYS A 100 -6.05 -15.23 11.09
C LYS A 100 -6.08 -16.06 9.81
N LYS A 101 -5.94 -15.40 8.65
CA LYS A 101 -5.96 -16.04 7.33
C LYS A 101 -4.73 -16.91 7.11
N TYR A 102 -3.57 -16.44 7.55
CA TYR A 102 -2.29 -17.12 7.44
C TYR A 102 -1.79 -17.43 8.85
N ASN A 103 -1.44 -18.69 9.11
CA ASN A 103 -0.86 -19.11 10.38
C ASN A 103 0.61 -18.63 10.49
N ILE A 104 0.78 -17.31 10.62
CA ILE A 104 2.09 -16.66 10.70
C ILE A 104 2.86 -17.32 11.83
N GLN A 105 4.05 -17.82 11.51
CA GLN A 105 4.84 -18.57 12.46
C GLN A 105 5.33 -17.67 13.59
N ASN A 106 5.36 -18.23 14.79
CA ASN A 106 5.97 -17.56 15.93
C ASN A 106 7.46 -17.31 15.66
N ILE A 107 7.95 -16.19 16.19
CA ILE A 107 9.37 -15.88 16.29
C ILE A 107 9.99 -16.57 17.50
N ARG A 108 11.31 -16.64 17.53
CA ARG A 108 12.07 -17.12 18.69
C ARG A 108 11.87 -16.17 19.87
N SER A 109 11.74 -16.74 21.08
CA SER A 109 11.35 -16.00 22.28
C SER A 109 12.30 -14.85 22.63
N GLU A 110 13.60 -15.02 22.39
CA GLU A 110 14.64 -14.03 22.65
C GLU A 110 14.58 -12.80 21.72
N ASN A 111 13.87 -12.91 20.60
CA ASN A 111 13.67 -11.82 19.66
C ASN A 111 12.37 -11.05 19.90
N LYS A 112 11.49 -11.53 20.80
CA LYS A 112 10.12 -11.02 20.95
C LYS A 112 10.02 -9.52 21.23
N GLU A 113 10.89 -9.01 22.11
CA GLU A 113 10.85 -7.62 22.55
C GLU A 113 11.74 -6.69 21.73
N LYS A 114 12.52 -7.21 20.77
CA LYS A 114 13.48 -6.41 20.00
C LYS A 114 12.75 -5.45 19.05
N TYR A 115 13.10 -4.16 19.15
CA TYR A 115 12.55 -3.08 18.32
C TYR A 115 11.02 -2.95 18.39
N MET A 116 10.41 -3.41 19.47
CA MET A 116 8.95 -3.53 19.55
C MET A 116 8.25 -2.18 19.46
N ASP A 117 8.84 -1.12 19.99
CA ASP A 117 8.41 0.27 19.85
C ASP A 117 8.36 0.73 18.38
N ILE A 118 9.41 0.44 17.62
CA ILE A 118 9.50 0.75 16.19
C ILE A 118 8.48 -0.09 15.41
N ILE A 119 8.42 -1.40 15.67
CA ILE A 119 7.52 -2.34 14.99
C ILE A 119 6.06 -1.97 15.25
N ASP A 120 5.72 -1.62 16.48
CA ASP A 120 4.37 -1.24 16.89
C ASP A 120 3.93 0.07 16.22
N ARG A 121 4.82 1.07 16.16
CA ARG A 121 4.58 2.31 15.40
C ARG A 121 4.40 2.01 13.91
N THR A 122 5.30 1.26 13.30
CA THR A 122 5.25 0.92 11.86
C THR A 122 4.01 0.08 11.54
N SER A 123 3.64 -0.87 12.39
CA SER A 123 2.43 -1.67 12.28
C SER A 123 1.19 -0.78 12.19
N ARG A 124 1.06 0.20 13.10
CA ARG A 124 -0.06 1.18 13.06
C ARG A 124 -0.04 2.05 11.81
N THR A 125 1.13 2.55 11.41
CA THR A 125 1.26 3.43 10.24
C THR A 125 0.81 2.75 8.94
N TYR A 126 1.20 1.49 8.75
CA TYR A 126 1.01 0.77 7.50
C TYR A 126 -0.15 -0.25 7.54
N GLY A 127 -0.73 -0.47 8.72
CA GLY A 127 -1.80 -1.46 8.92
C GLY A 127 -1.32 -2.91 8.76
N ILE A 128 -0.04 -3.18 8.99
CA ILE A 128 0.55 -4.53 8.87
C ILE A 128 0.68 -5.17 10.25
N PRO A 129 0.33 -6.45 10.44
CA PRO A 129 0.44 -7.10 11.75
C PRO A 129 1.87 -7.09 12.29
N LYS A 130 2.04 -6.78 13.58
CA LYS A 130 3.34 -6.81 14.27
C LYS A 130 4.04 -8.16 14.10
N THR A 131 3.28 -9.26 14.21
CA THR A 131 3.76 -10.62 14.05
C THR A 131 4.34 -10.89 12.66
N LEU A 132 3.74 -10.33 11.60
CA LEU A 132 4.27 -10.43 10.25
C LEU A 132 5.59 -9.68 10.12
N ILE A 133 5.65 -8.44 10.63
CA ILE A 133 6.85 -7.60 10.60
C ILE A 133 8.00 -8.30 11.34
N GLN A 134 7.75 -8.76 12.57
CA GLN A 134 8.72 -9.49 13.37
C GLN A 134 9.21 -10.75 12.66
N LYS A 135 8.30 -11.53 12.06
CA LYS A 135 8.68 -12.77 11.39
C LYS A 135 9.50 -12.52 10.13
N MET A 136 9.20 -11.46 9.38
CA MET A 136 10.05 -11.03 8.28
C MET A 136 11.44 -10.64 8.79
N ILE A 137 11.57 -9.78 9.80
CA ILE A 137 12.87 -9.40 10.38
C ILE A 137 13.68 -10.63 10.83
N GLU A 138 13.03 -11.60 11.45
CA GLU A 138 13.67 -12.85 11.86
C GLU A 138 14.27 -13.61 10.67
N VAL A 139 13.47 -13.77 9.60
CA VAL A 139 13.90 -14.53 8.41
C VAL A 139 14.99 -13.78 7.63
N GLU A 140 14.91 -12.45 7.58
CA GLU A 140 15.81 -11.60 6.81
C GLU A 140 17.18 -11.43 7.49
N SER A 141 17.20 -11.20 8.79
CA SER A 141 18.42 -10.75 9.49
C SER A 141 18.62 -11.37 10.86
N ASP A 142 17.67 -12.18 11.32
CA ASP A 142 17.64 -12.66 12.69
C ASP A 142 17.74 -11.52 13.73
N PHE A 143 17.07 -10.41 13.45
CA PHE A 143 17.10 -9.19 14.26
C PHE A 143 18.51 -8.57 14.41
N ASN A 144 19.46 -8.89 13.54
CA ASN A 144 20.77 -8.24 13.51
C ASN A 144 20.76 -7.04 12.53
N PRO A 145 20.82 -5.79 13.03
CA PRO A 145 20.70 -4.61 12.18
C PRO A 145 21.93 -4.37 11.30
N LYS A 146 23.04 -5.10 11.52
CA LYS A 146 24.27 -5.00 10.73
C LYS A 146 24.38 -6.07 9.64
N THR A 147 23.33 -6.86 9.42
CA THR A 147 23.34 -7.94 8.44
C THR A 147 23.54 -7.39 7.03
N VAL A 148 24.45 -8.02 6.28
CA VAL A 148 24.69 -7.76 4.86
C VAL A 148 24.66 -9.08 4.11
N SER A 149 23.80 -9.19 3.10
CA SER A 149 23.78 -10.39 2.24
C SER A 149 24.90 -10.36 1.21
N HIS A 150 25.19 -11.53 0.60
CA HIS A 150 26.12 -11.65 -0.52
C HIS A 150 25.72 -10.77 -1.73
N ALA A 151 24.42 -10.52 -1.91
CA ALA A 151 23.89 -9.66 -2.98
C ALA A 151 23.90 -8.16 -2.59
N GLY A 152 24.31 -7.82 -1.37
CA GLY A 152 24.42 -6.45 -0.89
C GLY A 152 23.15 -5.89 -0.23
N ALA A 153 22.17 -6.75 0.10
CA ALA A 153 21.02 -6.37 0.92
C ALA A 153 21.47 -6.01 2.34
N LYS A 154 20.87 -4.99 2.97
CA LYS A 154 21.35 -4.43 4.24
C LYS A 154 20.25 -4.27 5.28
N GLY A 155 20.63 -4.45 6.54
CA GLY A 155 19.80 -4.11 7.70
C GLY A 155 18.81 -5.19 8.11
N LEU A 156 17.89 -4.79 9.00
CA LEU A 156 16.89 -5.68 9.61
C LEU A 156 15.94 -6.29 8.58
N MET A 157 15.55 -5.51 7.57
CA MET A 157 14.63 -5.95 6.52
C MET A 157 15.33 -6.20 5.17
N GLN A 158 16.66 -6.33 5.18
CA GLN A 158 17.46 -6.70 4.00
C GLN A 158 17.09 -5.89 2.74
N LEU A 159 17.16 -4.56 2.85
CA LEU A 159 16.87 -3.66 1.74
C LEU A 159 17.98 -3.75 0.69
N MET A 160 17.62 -3.99 -0.56
CA MET A 160 18.56 -3.95 -1.68
C MET A 160 19.05 -2.51 -1.94
N PRO A 161 20.27 -2.31 -2.47
CA PRO A 161 20.80 -0.97 -2.73
C PRO A 161 19.93 -0.09 -3.64
N GLU A 162 19.18 -0.70 -4.57
CA GLU A 162 18.19 0.00 -5.39
C GLU A 162 17.03 0.50 -4.54
N ASN A 163 16.44 -0.35 -3.68
CA ASN A 163 15.34 -0.01 -2.79
C ASN A 163 15.73 1.11 -1.81
N VAL A 164 16.96 1.08 -1.28
CA VAL A 164 17.49 2.15 -0.41
C VAL A 164 17.40 3.50 -1.11
N LYS A 165 17.79 3.57 -2.39
CA LYS A 165 17.71 4.80 -3.19
C LYS A 165 16.27 5.19 -3.50
N GLU A 166 15.46 4.25 -3.97
CA GLU A 166 14.07 4.50 -4.37
C GLU A 166 13.19 4.95 -3.20
N LEU A 167 13.44 4.42 -2.00
CA LEU A 167 12.66 4.71 -0.81
C LEU A 167 13.21 5.90 0.00
N GLY A 168 14.37 6.44 -0.39
CA GLY A 168 15.01 7.58 0.27
C GLY A 168 15.58 7.25 1.65
N VAL A 169 16.06 6.01 1.83
CA VAL A 169 16.68 5.55 3.08
C VAL A 169 18.10 6.09 3.16
N GLN A 170 18.43 6.77 4.26
CA GLN A 170 19.75 7.35 4.50
C GLN A 170 20.71 6.34 5.11
N ASP A 171 20.23 5.58 6.09
CA ASP A 171 21.00 4.50 6.72
C ASP A 171 20.19 3.20 6.76
N PRO A 172 20.48 2.22 5.87
CA PRO A 172 19.77 0.94 5.91
C PRO A 172 20.12 0.09 7.13
N PHE A 173 21.16 0.43 7.91
CA PHE A 173 21.49 -0.23 9.16
C PHE A 173 20.79 0.38 10.38
N SER A 174 20.16 1.56 10.22
CA SER A 174 19.29 2.13 11.24
C SER A 174 18.05 1.25 11.41
N PRO A 175 17.77 0.70 12.61
CA PRO A 175 16.60 -0.14 12.83
C PRO A 175 15.28 0.52 12.41
N ALA A 176 15.14 1.82 12.69
CA ALA A 176 13.93 2.57 12.37
C ALA A 176 13.74 2.69 10.85
N GLU A 177 14.77 3.11 10.12
CA GLU A 177 14.68 3.27 8.67
C GLU A 177 14.54 1.92 7.95
N SER A 178 15.27 0.90 8.40
CA SER A 178 15.20 -0.45 7.82
C SER A 178 13.80 -1.04 7.94
N ILE A 179 13.21 -1.01 9.14
CA ILE A 179 11.86 -1.54 9.40
C ILE A 179 10.81 -0.73 8.65
N GLU A 180 10.88 0.60 8.70
CA GLU A 180 9.89 1.46 8.06
C GLU A 180 9.90 1.31 6.54
N ALA A 181 11.08 1.34 5.91
CA ALA A 181 11.21 1.18 4.47
C ALA A 181 10.86 -0.24 4.01
N GLY A 182 11.24 -1.28 4.76
CA GLY A 182 10.86 -2.66 4.43
C GLY A 182 9.35 -2.88 4.47
N VAL A 183 8.67 -2.38 5.50
CA VAL A 183 7.20 -2.47 5.58
C VAL A 183 6.52 -1.62 4.49
N LYS A 184 7.04 -0.42 4.21
CA LYS A 184 6.57 0.42 3.10
C LYS A 184 6.66 -0.31 1.76
N GLU A 185 7.77 -0.99 1.49
CA GLU A 185 7.96 -1.77 0.28
C GLU A 185 6.96 -2.94 0.18
N LEU A 186 6.79 -3.70 1.28
CA LEU A 186 5.79 -4.77 1.36
C LEU A 186 4.37 -4.26 1.04
N THR A 187 3.96 -3.12 1.61
CA THR A 187 2.63 -2.53 1.31
C THR A 187 2.50 -2.15 -0.16
N GLY A 188 3.58 -1.69 -0.79
CA GLY A 188 3.65 -1.46 -2.23
C GLY A 188 3.37 -2.74 -3.03
N TYR A 189 3.96 -3.87 -2.63
CA TYR A 189 3.70 -5.16 -3.27
C TYR A 189 2.29 -5.71 -2.98
N LEU A 190 1.77 -5.55 -1.77
CA LEU A 190 0.38 -5.89 -1.45
C LEU A 190 -0.59 -5.13 -2.36
N LYS A 191 -0.37 -3.81 -2.55
CA LYS A 191 -1.18 -2.99 -3.47
C LYS A 191 -1.09 -3.49 -4.91
N LYS A 192 0.12 -3.74 -5.42
CA LYS A 192 0.35 -4.23 -6.79
C LYS A 192 -0.29 -5.61 -7.04
N ASN A 193 -0.30 -6.47 -6.01
CA ASN A 193 -0.85 -7.82 -6.07
C ASN A 193 -2.28 -7.92 -5.52
N LYS A 194 -3.03 -6.81 -5.45
CA LYS A 194 -4.45 -6.78 -5.03
C LYS A 194 -4.72 -7.44 -3.67
N GLY A 195 -3.78 -7.30 -2.72
CA GLY A 195 -3.86 -7.85 -1.38
C GLY A 195 -3.42 -9.32 -1.24
N ASP A 196 -2.88 -9.93 -2.28
CA ASP A 196 -2.30 -11.27 -2.19
C ASP A 196 -0.94 -11.21 -1.47
N LEU A 197 -0.93 -11.67 -0.21
CA LEU A 197 0.28 -11.70 0.62
C LEU A 197 1.33 -12.67 0.10
N VAL A 198 0.95 -13.81 -0.49
CA VAL A 198 1.91 -14.79 -1.01
C VAL A 198 2.68 -14.17 -2.17
N LEU A 199 1.99 -13.51 -3.09
CA LEU A 199 2.63 -12.80 -4.20
C LEU A 199 3.39 -11.55 -3.75
N ALA A 200 2.95 -10.90 -2.67
CA ALA A 200 3.69 -9.78 -2.09
C ALA A 200 5.02 -10.22 -1.48
N LEU A 201 5.04 -11.30 -0.69
CA LEU A 201 6.27 -11.88 -0.14
C LEU A 201 7.18 -12.45 -1.24
N ALA A 202 6.60 -13.06 -2.28
CA ALA A 202 7.35 -13.48 -3.46
C ALA A 202 8.00 -12.27 -4.17
N SER A 203 7.28 -11.16 -4.30
CA SER A 203 7.80 -9.93 -4.90
C SER A 203 8.88 -9.28 -4.03
N TYR A 204 8.76 -9.41 -2.71
CA TYR A 204 9.73 -8.90 -1.74
C TYR A 204 11.07 -9.64 -1.87
N ASN A 205 11.05 -10.97 -1.84
CA ASN A 205 12.27 -11.78 -1.89
C ASN A 205 12.84 -11.94 -3.32
N ALA A 206 12.00 -12.20 -4.32
CA ALA A 206 12.46 -12.50 -5.68
C ALA A 206 12.43 -11.27 -6.61
N GLY A 207 11.89 -10.14 -6.17
CA GLY A 207 11.59 -9.00 -7.01
C GLY A 207 10.30 -9.16 -7.82
N PRO A 208 9.53 -8.07 -8.04
CA PRO A 208 8.25 -8.12 -8.73
C PRO A 208 8.37 -8.47 -10.22
N GLY A 209 9.57 -8.30 -10.81
CA GLY A 209 9.86 -8.72 -12.18
C GLY A 209 9.78 -10.23 -12.36
N ASN A 210 10.32 -10.99 -11.42
CA ASN A 210 10.26 -12.45 -11.44
C ASN A 210 8.83 -12.95 -11.22
N VAL A 211 8.10 -12.37 -10.27
CA VAL A 211 6.69 -12.72 -10.06
C VAL A 211 5.86 -12.53 -11.33
N ARG A 212 6.06 -11.42 -12.06
CA ARG A 212 5.42 -11.20 -13.36
C ARG A 212 5.86 -12.20 -14.42
N LYS A 213 7.16 -12.48 -14.51
CA LYS A 213 7.74 -13.41 -15.50
C LYS A 213 7.15 -14.83 -15.36
N TYR A 214 6.97 -15.29 -14.13
CA TYR A 214 6.44 -16.63 -13.84
C TYR A 214 4.91 -16.67 -13.67
N GLY A 215 4.24 -15.52 -13.62
CA GLY A 215 2.80 -15.43 -13.42
C GLY A 215 2.34 -15.88 -12.02
N GLY A 216 3.24 -15.85 -11.03
CA GLY A 216 3.00 -16.40 -9.70
C GLY A 216 4.29 -16.44 -8.87
N VAL A 217 4.33 -17.31 -7.85
CA VAL A 217 5.56 -17.56 -7.09
C VAL A 217 6.60 -18.20 -8.02
N PRO A 218 7.80 -17.59 -8.20
CA PRO A 218 8.83 -18.18 -9.05
C PRO A 218 9.33 -19.50 -8.44
N PRO A 219 9.79 -20.47 -9.25
CA PRO A 219 10.30 -21.77 -8.79
C PRO A 219 11.71 -21.66 -8.18
N PHE A 220 11.95 -20.62 -7.39
CA PHE A 220 13.19 -20.39 -6.67
C PHE A 220 13.05 -20.98 -5.28
N LYS A 221 13.91 -21.96 -4.95
CA LYS A 221 13.88 -22.64 -3.65
C LYS A 221 13.98 -21.65 -2.48
N GLU A 222 14.77 -20.59 -2.66
CA GLU A 222 14.90 -19.51 -1.67
C GLU A 222 13.57 -18.82 -1.41
N THR A 223 12.87 -18.38 -2.45
CA THR A 223 11.58 -17.67 -2.34
C THR A 223 10.47 -18.56 -1.78
N GLN A 224 10.39 -19.81 -2.21
CA GLN A 224 9.44 -20.77 -1.67
C GLN A 224 9.72 -21.04 -0.19
N GLY A 225 11.01 -21.20 0.17
CA GLY A 225 11.45 -21.36 1.55
C GLY A 225 11.16 -20.13 2.42
N TYR A 226 11.35 -18.93 1.87
CA TYR A 226 11.03 -17.67 2.53
C TYR A 226 9.55 -17.58 2.92
N ILE A 227 8.66 -17.85 1.96
CA ILE A 227 7.21 -17.87 2.18
C ILE A 227 6.84 -18.94 3.22
N LYS A 228 7.41 -20.15 3.10
CA LYS A 228 7.17 -21.25 4.04
C LYS A 228 7.59 -20.89 5.47
N LYS A 229 8.74 -20.24 5.66
CA LYS A 229 9.21 -19.80 6.98
C LYS A 229 8.28 -18.76 7.63
N ILE A 230 7.65 -17.89 6.83
CA ILE A 230 6.78 -16.82 7.35
C ILE A 230 5.35 -17.33 7.58
N LEU A 231 4.76 -17.98 6.58
CA LEU A 231 3.32 -18.32 6.55
C LEU A 231 3.02 -19.80 6.85
N ASN A 232 4.03 -20.67 6.91
CA ASN A 232 3.89 -22.12 7.08
C ASN A 232 2.95 -22.79 6.08
N ILE A 233 3.08 -22.37 4.83
CA ILE A 233 2.41 -23.00 3.69
C ILE A 233 3.47 -23.49 2.72
N ASP A 234 3.17 -24.59 2.03
CA ASP A 234 3.97 -25.02 0.90
C ASP A 234 3.46 -24.36 -0.38
N VAL A 235 4.37 -23.74 -1.12
CA VAL A 235 4.10 -23.08 -2.41
C VAL A 235 4.98 -23.65 -3.53
N SER A 236 5.61 -24.80 -3.26
CA SER A 236 6.24 -25.60 -4.30
C SER A 236 5.17 -26.35 -5.09
N ASN A 237 5.32 -26.36 -6.42
CA ASN A 237 4.51 -27.14 -7.35
C ASN A 237 5.20 -28.46 -7.66
#